data_AF-A4PHW6-F1
#
_entry.id   AF-A4PHW6-F1
#
_cell.length_a   1.000
_cell.length_b   1.000
_cell.length_c   1.000
_cell.angle_alpha   90.00
_cell.angle_beta   90.00
_cell.angle_gamma   90.00
#
_symmetry.space_group_name_H-M   'P 1'
#
loop_
_entity.id
_entity.type
_entity.pdbx_description
1 polymer ?
#
loop_
_entity_poly.entity_id
_entity_poly.type
_entity_poly.pdbx_seq_one_letter_code
_entity_poly.pdbx_strand_id
1 'polypeptide(L)'
;YFQFVQQWPPTSCKVRGKPCSKPRPLQIFTIHGLWPSNYSNPTRPSNCIGSLFEEGKLYPQLRLNLKRSWPDVESGNDTKFWSGEWNKHGRCSEQTLNQRQYFERSHAMWNSYNITNILENAQIVPNATQTWKYSDIVSPIKTATGRTPLLRCKSDPKKSNNYQFLHEVVF
;
A
#
# COMPACT_ATOMS: atom_id res chain seq x y z
N TYR A 1 8.44 10.55 -11.01
CA TYR A 1 7.57 9.36 -11.05
C TYR A 1 7.25 8.92 -9.64
N PHE A 2 6.31 8.00 -9.45
CA PHE A 2 5.93 7.50 -8.13
C PHE A 2 5.85 5.97 -8.15
N GLN A 3 6.20 5.34 -7.04
CA GLN A 3 5.77 3.99 -6.71
C GLN A 3 4.52 4.08 -5.85
N PHE A 4 3.43 3.50 -6.32
CA PHE A 4 2.20 3.39 -5.54
C PHE A 4 2.11 1.99 -4.95
N VAL A 5 2.14 1.92 -3.61
CA VAL A 5 2.26 0.68 -2.87
C VAL A 5 0.96 0.41 -2.13
N GLN A 6 0.33 -0.72 -2.47
CA GLN A 6 -0.79 -1.25 -1.72
C GLN A 6 -0.35 -2.49 -0.94
N GLN A 7 -0.84 -2.65 0.27
CA GLN A 7 -0.53 -3.73 1.19
C GLN A 7 -1.74 -4.61 1.45
N TRP A 8 -1.49 -5.88 1.74
CA TRP A 8 -2.50 -6.83 2.20
C TRP A 8 -2.46 -6.96 3.74
N PRO A 9 -3.41 -6.37 4.48
CA PRO A 9 -3.33 -6.26 5.94
C PRO A 9 -3.13 -7.61 6.68
N PRO A 10 -3.82 -8.71 6.31
CA PRO A 10 -3.63 -10.00 6.99
C PRO A 10 -2.19 -10.52 6.90
N THR A 11 -1.52 -10.35 5.75
CA THR A 11 -0.10 -10.74 5.61
C THR A 11 0.77 -9.79 6.40
N SER A 12 0.57 -8.47 6.29
CA SER A 12 1.37 -7.45 6.98
C SER A 12 1.48 -7.72 8.48
N CYS A 13 0.40 -8.17 9.11
CA CYS A 13 0.41 -8.54 10.53
C CYS A 13 1.06 -9.90 10.83
N LYS A 14 0.91 -10.89 9.94
CA LYS A 14 1.39 -12.26 10.16
C LYS A 14 2.90 -12.40 10.00
N VAL A 15 3.50 -11.68 9.05
CA VAL A 15 4.91 -11.87 8.66
C VAL A 15 5.88 -10.91 9.36
N ARG A 16 5.39 -10.05 10.26
CA ARG A 16 6.24 -9.19 11.08
C ARG A 16 6.86 -9.97 12.22
N GLY A 17 8.10 -9.60 12.57
CA GLY A 17 8.79 -10.09 13.77
C GLY A 17 8.17 -9.58 15.09
N LYS A 18 7.20 -8.65 15.03
CA LYS A 18 6.38 -8.21 16.17
C LYS A 18 4.90 -8.28 15.78
N PRO A 19 4.03 -8.89 16.60
CA PRO A 19 2.59 -8.91 16.36
C PRO A 19 2.02 -7.50 16.19
N CYS A 20 1.03 -7.34 15.30
CA CYS A 20 0.20 -6.15 15.28
C CYS A 20 -0.47 -5.95 16.64
N SER A 21 -0.38 -4.74 17.19
CA SER A 21 -0.97 -4.44 18.50
C SER A 21 -2.47 -4.20 18.41
N LYS A 22 -2.97 -3.74 17.27
CA LYS A 22 -4.40 -3.57 17.00
C LYS A 22 -4.74 -4.04 15.57
N PRO A 23 -4.72 -5.37 15.33
CA PRO A 23 -5.04 -5.91 14.01
C PRO A 23 -6.47 -5.53 13.61
N ARG A 24 -6.63 -4.97 12.42
CA ARG A 24 -7.95 -4.69 11.84
C ARG A 24 -8.33 -5.85 10.92
N PRO A 25 -9.57 -6.40 10.99
CA PRO A 25 -10.01 -7.50 10.14
C PRO A 25 -10.34 -7.01 8.71
N LEU A 26 -9.39 -6.34 8.07
CA LEU A 26 -9.52 -5.80 6.73
C LEU A 26 -9.18 -6.89 5.70
N GLN A 27 -10.14 -7.22 4.86
CA GLN A 27 -9.99 -8.16 3.74
C GLN A 27 -9.92 -7.41 2.40
N ILE A 28 -9.28 -6.24 2.41
CA ILE A 28 -9.08 -5.40 1.23
C ILE A 28 -7.62 -4.94 1.17
N PHE A 29 -7.10 -4.73 -0.04
CA PHE A 29 -5.84 -4.03 -0.22
C PHE A 29 -6.01 -2.58 0.22
N THR A 30 -5.07 -2.08 1.01
CA THR A 30 -5.02 -0.69 1.46
C THR A 30 -3.73 -0.04 1.02
N ILE A 31 -3.68 1.29 0.98
CA ILE A 31 -2.46 2.03 0.70
C ILE A 31 -1.45 1.78 1.83
N HIS A 32 -0.22 1.46 1.45
CA HIS A 32 0.94 1.65 2.32
C HIS A 32 1.55 3.02 2.06
N GLY A 33 1.78 3.36 0.78
CA GLY A 33 2.62 4.49 0.42
C GLY A 33 2.44 5.00 -1.00
N LEU A 34 2.67 6.30 -1.18
CA LEU A 34 2.92 6.91 -2.48
C LEU A 34 4.33 7.52 -2.46
N TRP A 35 5.30 6.82 -3.06
CA TRP A 35 6.70 7.17 -2.87
C TRP A 35 7.28 7.77 -4.15
N PRO A 36 7.76 9.02 -4.13
CA PRO A 36 8.49 9.56 -5.27
C PRO A 36 9.67 8.63 -5.63
N SER A 37 9.90 8.45 -6.93
CA SER A 37 10.91 7.53 -7.45
C SER A 37 11.41 8.01 -8.82
N ASN A 38 12.67 7.70 -9.13
CA ASN A 38 13.24 7.87 -10.47
C ASN A 38 13.15 6.54 -11.22
N TYR A 39 12.68 6.56 -12.47
CA TYR A 39 12.45 5.34 -13.28
C TYR A 39 13.73 4.52 -13.46
N SER A 40 14.88 5.20 -13.50
CA SER A 40 16.19 4.63 -13.84
C SER A 40 17.01 4.16 -12.64
N ASN A 41 16.56 4.42 -11.40
CA ASN A 41 17.32 4.11 -10.19
C ASN A 41 16.35 3.80 -9.03
N PRO A 42 16.47 2.66 -8.32
CA PRO A 42 15.57 2.31 -7.21
C PRO A 42 15.64 3.28 -6.02
N THR A 43 16.43 4.35 -6.07
CA THR A 43 16.46 5.40 -5.05
C THR A 43 15.08 6.04 -4.92
N ARG A 44 14.42 5.71 -3.82
CA ARG A 44 13.23 6.42 -3.33
C ARG A 44 13.75 7.58 -2.48
N PRO A 45 13.77 8.83 -2.98
CA PRO A 45 14.09 9.96 -2.13
C PRO A 45 13.22 9.88 -0.87
N SER A 46 13.88 10.08 0.26
CA SER A 46 13.23 10.06 1.57
C SER A 46 13.85 11.10 2.46
N ASN A 47 13.09 11.54 3.47
CA ASN A 47 13.49 12.55 4.44
C ASN A 47 13.92 13.88 3.79
N CYS A 48 13.32 14.24 2.64
CA CYS A 48 13.59 15.51 1.97
C CYS A 48 13.20 16.70 2.85
N ILE A 49 13.89 17.83 2.68
CA ILE A 49 13.54 19.09 3.33
C ILE A 49 12.18 19.56 2.78
N GLY A 50 11.29 19.98 3.68
CA GLY A 50 9.93 20.38 3.36
C GLY A 50 9.07 20.50 4.62
N SER A 51 7.83 20.95 4.46
CA SER A 51 6.89 21.17 5.56
C SER A 51 6.54 19.87 6.26
N LEU A 52 6.54 19.86 7.59
CA LEU A 52 6.10 18.70 8.36
C LEU A 52 4.60 18.45 8.19
N PHE A 53 4.17 17.23 8.50
CA PHE A 53 2.76 16.85 8.46
C PHE A 53 1.94 17.72 9.41
N GLU A 54 0.88 18.30 8.87
CA GLU A 54 -0.12 19.05 9.64
C GLU A 54 -1.51 18.47 9.37
N GLU A 55 -2.12 17.83 10.37
CA GLU A 55 -3.43 17.20 10.19
C GLU A 55 -4.50 18.21 9.72
N GLY A 56 -4.41 19.47 10.18
CA GLY A 56 -5.30 20.56 9.79
C GLY A 56 -5.37 20.83 8.28
N LYS A 57 -4.32 20.46 7.51
CA LYS A 57 -4.31 20.60 6.04
C LYS A 57 -5.22 19.58 5.34
N LEU A 58 -5.60 18.50 6.04
CA LEU A 58 -6.55 17.50 5.57
C LEU A 58 -7.95 17.89 6.04
N TYR A 59 -8.86 18.16 5.09
CA TYR A 59 -10.26 18.46 5.42
C TYR A 59 -10.98 17.19 5.92
N PRO A 60 -12.07 17.33 6.70
CA PRO A 60 -12.71 16.20 7.38
C PRO A 60 -13.06 15.01 6.48
N GLN A 61 -13.63 15.28 5.29
CA GLN A 61 -14.01 14.23 4.35
C GLN A 61 -12.80 13.47 3.79
N LEU A 62 -11.66 14.13 3.55
CA LEU A 62 -10.43 13.44 3.16
C LEU A 62 -9.94 12.50 4.26
N ARG A 63 -10.01 12.90 5.53
CA ARG A 63 -9.62 12.02 6.64
C ARG A 63 -10.51 10.79 6.71
N LEU A 64 -11.82 10.92 6.48
CA LEU A 64 -12.73 9.77 6.41
C LEU A 64 -12.39 8.83 5.24
N ASN A 65 -12.07 9.40 4.08
CA ASN A 65 -11.63 8.64 2.92
C ASN A 65 -10.32 7.88 3.20
N LEU A 66 -9.35 8.54 3.82
CA LEU A 66 -8.06 7.94 4.19
C LEU A 66 -8.20 6.86 5.27
N LYS A 67 -9.15 6.95 6.20
CA LYS A 67 -9.42 5.86 7.15
C LYS A 67 -9.86 4.57 6.47
N ARG A 68 -10.44 4.66 5.26
CA ARG A 68 -10.82 3.51 4.44
C ARG A 68 -9.68 3.05 3.55
N SER A 69 -9.08 3.97 2.80
CA SER A 69 -8.08 3.63 1.79
C SER A 69 -6.67 3.44 2.36
N TRP A 70 -6.31 4.13 3.44
CA TRP A 70 -4.95 4.18 4.00
C TRP A 70 -4.90 4.02 5.54
N PRO A 71 -5.58 3.02 6.14
CA PRO A 71 -5.48 2.78 7.57
C PRO A 71 -4.09 2.32 7.99
N ASP A 72 -3.72 2.61 9.24
CA ASP A 72 -2.65 1.91 9.94
C ASP A 72 -3.14 0.51 10.32
N VAL A 73 -2.58 -0.49 9.65
CA VAL A 73 -2.93 -1.89 9.84
C VAL A 73 -2.20 -2.53 11.02
N GLU A 74 -1.22 -1.84 11.61
CA GLU A 74 -0.32 -2.40 12.61
C GLU A 74 -0.66 -1.97 14.03
N SER A 75 -0.68 -0.66 14.26
CA SER A 75 -0.96 -0.08 15.57
C SER A 75 -2.35 0.53 15.70
N GLY A 76 -3.04 0.67 14.55
CA GLY A 76 -4.36 1.29 14.45
C GLY A 76 -4.34 2.81 14.60
N ASN A 77 -3.17 3.47 14.61
CA ASN A 77 -3.04 4.92 14.70
C ASN A 77 -2.82 5.53 13.32
N ASP A 78 -3.94 5.76 12.63
CA ASP A 78 -3.96 6.22 11.24
C ASP A 78 -3.20 7.56 11.06
N THR A 79 -3.46 8.56 11.91
CA THR A 79 -2.80 9.87 11.82
C THR A 79 -1.29 9.78 12.00
N LYS A 80 -0.81 8.95 12.92
CA LYS A 80 0.63 8.72 13.12
C LYS A 80 1.24 8.08 11.88
N PHE A 81 0.54 7.13 11.26
CA PHE A 81 1.01 6.49 10.04
C PHE A 81 1.06 7.46 8.85
N TRP A 82 0.00 8.25 8.64
CA TRP A 82 -0.02 9.30 7.61
C TRP A 82 1.09 10.33 7.80
N SER A 83 1.32 10.75 9.05
CA SER A 83 2.41 11.66 9.40
C SER A 83 3.78 11.08 9.04
N GLY A 84 4.01 9.80 9.37
CA GLY A 84 5.24 9.08 9.00
C GLY A 84 5.46 9.03 7.49
N GLU A 85 4.44 8.65 6.73
CA GLU A 85 4.52 8.55 5.27
C GLU A 85 4.72 9.91 4.60
N TRP A 86 4.04 10.97 5.06
CA TRP A 86 4.27 12.31 4.56
C TRP A 86 5.70 12.80 4.87
N ASN A 87 6.10 12.73 6.14
CA ASN A 87 7.40 13.25 6.58
C ASN A 87 8.56 12.50 5.94
N LYS A 88 8.40 11.19 5.69
CA LYS A 88 9.44 10.37 5.06
C LYS A 88 9.42 10.46 3.55
N HIS A 89 8.25 10.45 2.90
CA HIS A 89 8.14 10.30 1.45
C HIS A 89 7.42 11.48 0.78
N GLY A 90 6.28 11.92 1.31
CA GLY A 90 5.46 12.96 0.68
C GLY A 90 6.19 14.30 0.48
N ARG A 91 7.02 14.71 1.45
CA ARG A 91 7.84 15.94 1.35
C ARG A 91 8.76 15.95 0.13
N CYS A 92 9.21 14.79 -0.34
CA CYS A 92 10.04 14.69 -1.54
C CYS A 92 9.29 15.02 -2.85
N SER A 93 7.97 15.22 -2.79
CA SER A 93 7.15 15.70 -3.91
C SER A 93 6.48 17.05 -3.64
N GLU A 94 6.78 17.73 -2.52
CA GLU A 94 6.05 18.92 -2.06
C GLU A 94 6.02 20.07 -3.07
N GLN A 95 7.08 20.20 -3.89
CA GLN A 95 7.16 21.19 -4.98
C GLN A 95 6.07 21.00 -6.05
N THR A 96 5.47 19.82 -6.15
CA THR A 96 4.45 19.46 -7.17
C THR A 96 3.12 19.03 -6.55
N LEU A 97 3.16 18.39 -5.39
CA LEU A 97 2.00 17.92 -4.64
C LEU A 97 2.16 18.39 -3.20
N ASN A 98 1.40 19.42 -2.81
CA ASN A 98 1.32 19.78 -1.40
C ASN A 98 0.69 18.62 -0.59
N GLN A 99 0.76 18.68 0.74
CA GLN A 99 0.26 17.61 1.60
C GLN A 99 -1.16 17.16 1.26
N ARG A 100 -2.08 18.11 1.04
CA ARG A 100 -3.47 17.77 0.69
C ARG A 100 -3.54 17.01 -0.62
N GLN A 101 -2.92 17.53 -1.67
CA GLN A 101 -2.92 16.94 -3.01
C GLN A 101 -2.27 15.56 -3.03
N TYR A 102 -1.21 15.36 -2.24
CA TYR A 102 -0.54 14.05 -2.08
C TYR A 102 -1.51 12.99 -1.57
N PHE A 103 -2.27 13.30 -0.52
CA PHE A 103 -3.25 12.36 0.05
C PHE A 103 -4.49 12.19 -0.84
N GLU A 104 -4.99 13.26 -1.47
CA GLU A 104 -6.08 13.18 -2.45
C GLU A 104 -5.71 12.28 -3.63
N ARG A 105 -4.51 12.48 -4.20
CA ARG A 105 -4.00 11.68 -5.30
C ARG A 105 -3.86 10.22 -4.92
N SER A 106 -3.34 9.95 -3.72
CA SER A 106 -3.17 8.59 -3.20
C SER A 106 -4.53 7.88 -3.05
N HIS A 107 -5.54 8.56 -2.49
CA HIS A 107 -6.89 8.03 -2.39
C HIS A 107 -7.53 7.77 -3.76
N ALA A 108 -7.39 8.71 -4.70
CA ALA A 108 -7.90 8.57 -6.06
C ALA A 108 -7.24 7.38 -6.80
N MET A 109 -5.93 7.19 -6.61
CA MET A 109 -5.22 6.04 -7.17
C MET A 109 -5.71 4.72 -6.57
N TRP A 110 -5.95 4.65 -5.26
CA TRP A 110 -6.51 3.46 -4.63
C TRP A 110 -7.90 3.09 -5.19
N ASN A 111 -8.80 4.08 -5.35
CA ASN A 111 -10.10 3.85 -5.96
C ASN A 111 -9.99 3.35 -7.42
N SER A 112 -9.04 3.90 -8.19
CA SER A 112 -8.87 3.57 -9.61
C SER A 112 -8.20 2.20 -9.83
N TYR A 113 -7.32 1.80 -8.91
CA TYR A 113 -6.54 0.55 -8.98
C TYR A 113 -6.94 -0.39 -7.85
N ASN A 114 -8.24 -0.72 -7.76
CA ASN A 114 -8.77 -1.60 -6.72
C ASN A 114 -8.34 -3.06 -6.95
N ILE A 115 -7.17 -3.42 -6.41
CA ILE A 115 -6.60 -4.77 -6.56
C ILE A 115 -7.54 -5.84 -6.01
N THR A 116 -8.24 -5.57 -4.91
CA THR A 116 -9.17 -6.54 -4.33
C THR A 116 -10.22 -6.96 -5.34
N ASN A 117 -10.93 -6.01 -5.95
CA ASN A 117 -11.95 -6.36 -6.95
C ASN A 117 -11.36 -6.98 -8.22
N ILE A 118 -10.16 -6.54 -8.64
CA ILE A 118 -9.48 -7.16 -9.79
C ILE A 118 -9.20 -8.65 -9.54
N LEU A 119 -8.68 -8.99 -8.36
CA LEU A 119 -8.38 -10.38 -8.00
C LEU A 119 -9.65 -11.20 -7.75
N GLU A 120 -10.66 -10.64 -7.09
CA GLU A 120 -11.97 -11.28 -6.91
C GLU A 120 -12.62 -11.64 -8.25
N ASN A 121 -12.60 -10.72 -9.23
CA ASN A 121 -13.12 -10.97 -10.58
C ASN A 121 -12.36 -12.09 -11.30
N ALA A 122 -11.07 -12.28 -10.97
CA ALA A 122 -10.24 -13.38 -11.46
C ALA A 122 -10.38 -14.67 -10.62
N GLN A 123 -11.33 -14.73 -9.67
CA GLN A 123 -11.53 -15.84 -8.73
C GLN A 123 -10.31 -16.11 -7.82
N ILE A 124 -9.50 -15.07 -7.57
CA ILE A 124 -8.37 -15.08 -6.65
C ILE A 124 -8.82 -14.41 -5.36
N VAL A 125 -9.29 -15.21 -4.43
CA VAL A 125 -9.76 -14.77 -3.10
C VAL A 125 -8.92 -15.39 -2.00
N PRO A 126 -8.75 -14.74 -0.84
CA PRO A 126 -7.97 -15.28 0.27
C PRO A 126 -8.41 -16.70 0.65
N ASN A 127 -7.46 -17.63 0.72
CA ASN A 127 -7.73 -19.03 1.03
C ASN A 127 -6.58 -19.64 1.85
N ALA A 128 -6.90 -20.57 2.75
CA ALA A 128 -5.92 -21.18 3.66
C ALA A 128 -5.07 -22.28 3.00
N THR A 129 -5.58 -22.93 1.94
CA THR A 129 -4.97 -24.10 1.31
C THR A 129 -4.63 -23.87 -0.15
N GLN A 130 -5.43 -23.10 -0.88
CA GLN A 130 -5.19 -22.76 -2.27
C GLN A 130 -3.93 -21.89 -2.40
N THR A 131 -3.15 -22.16 -3.45
CA THR A 131 -2.01 -21.35 -3.84
C THR A 131 -2.17 -20.84 -5.26
N TRP A 132 -1.49 -19.75 -5.56
CA TRP A 132 -1.47 -19.14 -6.88
C TRP A 132 -0.03 -18.97 -7.33
N LYS A 133 0.22 -19.14 -8.63
CA LYS A 133 1.50 -18.78 -9.22
C LYS A 133 1.61 -17.27 -9.28
N TYR A 134 2.84 -16.78 -9.38
CA TYR A 134 3.11 -15.35 -9.58
C TYR A 134 2.35 -14.78 -10.79
N SER A 135 2.34 -15.53 -11.90
CA SER A 135 1.63 -15.17 -13.13
C SER A 135 0.13 -15.02 -12.95
N ASP A 136 -0.47 -15.84 -12.09
CA ASP A 136 -1.92 -15.86 -11.88
C ASP A 136 -2.38 -14.56 -11.20
N ILE A 137 -1.54 -13.97 -10.35
CA ILE A 137 -1.80 -12.69 -9.67
C ILE A 137 -1.45 -11.51 -10.59
N VAL A 138 -0.30 -11.56 -11.27
CA VAL A 138 0.17 -10.44 -12.10
C VAL A 138 -0.71 -10.21 -13.34
N SER A 139 -1.16 -11.28 -13.99
CA SER A 139 -1.91 -11.18 -15.25
C SER A 139 -3.21 -10.38 -15.14
N PRO A 140 -4.15 -10.67 -14.22
CA PRO A 140 -5.38 -9.88 -14.10
C PRO A 140 -5.12 -8.44 -13.71
N ILE A 141 -4.13 -8.17 -12.85
CA ILE A 141 -3.75 -6.80 -12.49
C ILE A 141 -3.19 -6.06 -13.70
N LYS A 142 -2.33 -6.70 -14.50
CA LYS A 142 -1.80 -6.11 -15.72
C LYS A 142 -2.90 -5.81 -16.74
N THR A 143 -3.83 -6.74 -16.94
CA THR A 143 -4.96 -6.56 -17.87
C THR A 143 -5.85 -5.40 -17.44
N ALA A 144 -6.18 -5.28 -16.15
CA ALA A 144 -7.06 -4.23 -15.65
C ALA A 144 -6.41 -2.85 -15.61
N THR A 145 -5.09 -2.78 -15.36
CA THR A 145 -4.39 -1.49 -15.13
C THR A 145 -3.53 -1.04 -16.30
N GLY A 146 -3.29 -1.91 -17.28
CA GLY A 146 -2.34 -1.68 -18.38
C GLY A 146 -0.87 -1.67 -17.94
N ARG A 147 -0.57 -1.96 -16.66
CA ARG A 147 0.79 -1.91 -16.08
C ARG A 147 1.15 -3.23 -15.44
N THR A 148 2.39 -3.68 -15.64
CA THR A 148 2.89 -4.86 -14.92
C THR A 148 3.22 -4.48 -13.48
N PRO A 149 2.48 -4.98 -12.46
CA PRO A 149 2.84 -4.72 -11.07
C PRO A 149 4.09 -5.51 -10.66
N LEU A 150 4.78 -5.00 -9.63
CA LEU A 150 5.74 -5.77 -8.86
C LEU A 150 5.06 -6.33 -7.61
N LEU A 151 5.12 -7.64 -7.40
CA LEU A 151 4.63 -8.27 -6.18
C LEU A 151 5.76 -8.35 -5.15
N ARG A 152 5.49 -7.93 -3.92
CA ARG A 152 6.38 -8.19 -2.79
C ARG A 152 5.76 -9.24 -1.90
N CYS A 153 6.52 -10.30 -1.71
CA CYS A 153 6.12 -11.46 -0.96
C CYS A 153 7.05 -11.68 0.24
N LYS A 154 6.55 -12.43 1.22
CA LYS A 154 7.29 -12.80 2.43
C LYS A 154 7.19 -14.32 2.61
N SER A 155 8.32 -14.97 2.85
CA SER A 155 8.36 -16.42 3.07
C SER A 155 7.42 -16.83 4.20
N ASP A 156 6.71 -17.94 4.02
CA ASP A 156 5.91 -18.53 5.09
C ASP A 156 6.85 -19.23 6.10
N PRO A 157 6.96 -18.76 7.36
CA PRO A 157 7.84 -19.39 8.34
C PRO A 157 7.41 -20.82 8.72
N LYS A 158 6.18 -21.24 8.37
CA LYS A 158 5.64 -22.56 8.69
C LYS A 158 5.72 -23.57 7.54
N LYS A 159 6.05 -23.15 6.32
CA LYS A 159 6.15 -24.02 5.14
C LYS A 159 7.56 -23.93 4.54
N SER A 160 7.97 -24.95 3.77
CA SER A 160 9.27 -24.94 3.11
C SER A 160 9.44 -23.70 2.21
N ASN A 161 10.70 -23.37 1.88
CA ASN A 161 11.14 -22.17 1.13
C ASN A 161 10.44 -21.89 -0.22
N ASN A 162 9.49 -22.72 -0.64
CA ASN A 162 8.79 -22.61 -1.92
C ASN A 162 7.47 -21.80 -1.84
N TYR A 163 6.97 -21.47 -0.63
CA TYR A 163 5.72 -20.73 -0.46
C TYR A 163 5.95 -19.37 0.20
N GLN A 164 5.27 -18.35 -0.33
CA GLN A 164 5.34 -16.99 0.18
C GLN A 164 3.94 -16.38 0.26
N PHE A 165 3.71 -15.54 1.25
CA PHE A 165 2.53 -14.71 1.35
C PHE A 165 2.72 -13.44 0.55
N LEU A 166 1.75 -13.12 -0.31
CA LEU A 166 1.67 -11.79 -0.92
C LEU A 166 1.45 -10.76 0.19
N HIS A 167 2.34 -9.77 0.24
CA HIS A 167 2.33 -8.71 1.24
C HIS A 167 2.01 -7.36 0.62
N GLU A 168 2.59 -7.04 -0.53
CA GLU A 168 2.34 -5.77 -1.23
C GLU A 168 2.30 -5.94 -2.74
N VAL A 169 1.58 -5.03 -3.39
CA VAL A 169 1.57 -4.85 -4.85
C VAL A 169 2.01 -3.42 -5.13
N VAL A 170 2.96 -3.26 -6.04
CA VAL A 170 3.60 -1.98 -6.36
C VAL A 170 3.36 -1.66 -7.83
N PHE A 171 2.88 -0.44 -8.09
CA PHE A 171 2.73 0.15 -9.42
C PHE A 171 3.68 1.32 -9.65
#